data_AF-A0A1I5UTM7-F1
#
_entry.id   AF-A0A1I5UTM7-F1
#
_cell.length_a   1.000
_cell.length_b   1.000
_cell.length_c   1.000
_cell.angle_alpha   90.00
_cell.angle_beta   90.00
_cell.angle_gamma   90.00
#
_symmetry.space_group_name_H-M   'P 1'
#
loop_
_entity.id
_entity.type
_entity.pdbx_description
1 polymer ?
#
loop_
_entity_poly.entity_id
_entity_poly.type
_entity_poly.pdbx_seq_one_letter_code
_entity_poly.pdbx_strand_id
1 'polypeptide(L)'
;MQWLAHGFHGEMDYMAAHGTRRARPAELVPGTVSVITARMDYLPRDTDPDWQAIEFERLRRPGEAIVSVYARGRDYHKVLRNRLAKLAERIAQEVGPFGHRAFTDSAPVLEAELASRSGQGWRGKHTLVLDRNAGSMFFLGEIYVDMVLPESEPVSSHCGSCSACIDVCPTQAIVAPRRLDARRCISYLTIEHGGAIPIELRALMGNRIYGCDDCQLICPWNKFAKKSSLPDFDAREGLTGRGLAELFAWTEEEFLRRTEGSPIRRIGHERWLRNIAVALGNALRAGEEGAREALVSRKDDASALVREHVEWALGAVAPE
;
A
#
# COMPACT_ATOMS: atom_id res chain seq x y z
N MET A 1 -11.65 17.29 4.35
CA MET A 1 -11.97 18.40 3.43
C MET A 1 -10.74 19.16 2.95
N GLN A 2 -9.86 19.67 3.83
CA GLN A 2 -8.64 20.40 3.39
C GLN A 2 -7.74 19.58 2.45
N TRP A 3 -7.53 18.29 2.73
CA TRP A 3 -6.75 17.39 1.86
C TRP A 3 -7.30 17.31 0.42
N LEU A 4 -8.62 17.28 0.27
CA LEU A 4 -9.28 17.33 -1.04
C LEU A 4 -9.12 18.71 -1.69
N ALA A 5 -9.31 19.79 -0.92
CA ALA A 5 -9.19 21.16 -1.41
C ALA A 5 -7.77 21.50 -1.92
N HIS A 6 -6.73 20.89 -1.35
CA HIS A 6 -5.35 21.02 -1.84
C HIS A 6 -5.02 20.11 -3.04
N GLY A 7 -5.98 19.32 -3.53
CA GLY A 7 -5.75 18.38 -4.64
C GLY A 7 -4.82 17.22 -4.27
N PHE A 8 -4.56 16.98 -2.99
CA PHE A 8 -3.61 15.95 -2.53
C PHE A 8 -4.09 14.51 -2.77
N HIS A 9 -5.30 14.32 -3.32
CA HIS A 9 -5.83 13.02 -3.71
C HIS A 9 -5.40 12.56 -5.10
N GLY A 10 -4.79 13.43 -5.90
CA GLY A 10 -4.45 13.10 -7.28
C GLY A 10 -5.69 12.68 -8.07
N GLU A 11 -5.59 11.57 -8.79
CA GLU A 11 -6.65 11.01 -9.64
C GLU A 11 -7.64 10.10 -8.88
N MET A 12 -7.56 10.03 -7.54
CA MET A 12 -8.50 9.27 -6.73
C MET A 12 -9.84 9.99 -6.58
N ASP A 13 -10.57 10.22 -7.68
CA ASP A 13 -11.82 10.99 -7.72
C ASP A 13 -12.91 10.41 -6.79
N TYR A 14 -12.88 9.10 -6.57
CA TYR A 14 -13.75 8.42 -5.60
C TYR A 14 -13.59 9.00 -4.17
N MET A 15 -12.45 9.62 -3.85
CA MET A 15 -12.24 10.29 -2.58
C MET A 15 -13.07 11.56 -2.42
N ALA A 16 -13.38 12.24 -3.53
CA ALA A 16 -14.25 13.42 -3.58
C ALA A 16 -15.72 13.04 -3.76
N ALA A 17 -16.01 12.02 -4.59
CA ALA A 17 -17.37 11.65 -5.01
C ALA A 17 -18.32 11.31 -3.84
N HIS A 18 -17.81 10.77 -2.73
CA HIS A 18 -18.62 10.33 -1.60
C HIS A 18 -18.85 11.40 -0.51
N GLY A 19 -18.30 12.61 -0.67
CA GLY A 19 -18.56 13.76 0.21
C GLY A 19 -18.46 13.43 1.71
N THR A 20 -19.50 13.78 2.47
CA THR A 20 -19.58 13.52 3.92
C THR A 20 -20.08 12.12 4.28
N ARG A 21 -20.63 11.34 3.33
CA ARG A 21 -21.22 10.01 3.60
C ARG A 21 -20.21 9.05 4.22
N ARG A 22 -18.95 9.16 3.80
CA ARG A 22 -17.80 8.41 4.33
C ARG A 22 -17.50 8.66 5.81
N ALA A 23 -17.90 9.81 6.33
CA ALA A 23 -17.76 10.17 7.75
C ALA A 23 -19.03 9.89 8.57
N ARG A 24 -20.10 9.40 7.95
CA ARG A 24 -21.42 9.23 8.57
C ARG A 24 -21.93 7.81 8.33
N PRO A 25 -21.62 6.86 9.22
CA PRO A 25 -21.95 5.44 9.02
C PRO A 25 -23.40 5.17 8.63
N ALA A 26 -24.36 5.86 9.28
CA ALA A 26 -25.79 5.72 8.99
C ALA A 26 -26.21 6.20 7.57
N GLU A 27 -25.46 7.13 6.94
CA GLU A 27 -25.72 7.55 5.55
C GLU A 27 -25.08 6.61 4.51
N LEU A 28 -24.07 5.85 4.92
CA LEU A 28 -23.45 4.84 4.08
C LEU A 28 -24.26 3.53 4.12
N VAL A 29 -24.71 3.14 5.30
CA VAL A 29 -25.57 1.97 5.54
C VAL A 29 -26.69 2.38 6.51
N PRO A 30 -27.92 2.59 6.00
CA PRO A 30 -29.07 2.92 6.84
C PRO A 30 -29.26 1.93 7.98
N GLY A 31 -29.58 2.43 9.18
CA GLY A 31 -29.74 1.62 10.39
C GLY A 31 -28.45 1.36 11.16
N THR A 32 -27.27 1.75 10.65
CA THR A 32 -26.02 1.61 11.41
C THR A 32 -26.03 2.49 12.66
N VAL A 33 -25.83 1.89 13.82
CA VAL A 33 -25.71 2.59 15.12
C VAL A 33 -24.36 2.39 15.78
N SER A 34 -23.62 1.33 15.43
CA SER A 34 -22.27 1.08 15.94
C SER A 34 -21.38 0.50 14.84
N VAL A 35 -20.07 0.61 15.03
CA VAL A 35 -19.06 0.05 14.11
C VAL A 35 -18.07 -0.77 14.90
N ILE A 36 -17.89 -2.03 14.52
CA ILE A 36 -16.84 -2.90 15.03
C ILE A 36 -15.63 -2.76 14.11
N THR A 37 -14.51 -2.28 14.62
CA THR A 37 -13.25 -2.23 13.87
C THR A 37 -12.39 -3.45 14.22
N ALA A 38 -11.92 -4.17 13.22
CA ALA A 38 -10.98 -5.26 13.36
C ALA A 38 -9.64 -4.90 12.71
N ARG A 39 -8.58 -5.56 13.16
CA ARG A 39 -7.27 -5.53 12.51
C ARG A 39 -6.75 -6.93 12.25
N MET A 40 -5.87 -7.07 11.26
CA MET A 40 -5.24 -8.34 10.93
C MET A 40 -3.80 -8.13 10.49
N ASP A 41 -2.87 -8.69 11.25
CA ASP A 41 -1.44 -8.58 10.99
C ASP A 41 -1.05 -9.30 9.68
N TYR A 42 -0.19 -8.67 8.87
CA TYR A 42 0.18 -9.17 7.53
C TYR A 42 1.66 -9.46 7.34
N LEU A 43 2.51 -9.18 8.33
CA LEU A 43 3.94 -9.49 8.22
C LEU A 43 4.10 -11.01 8.04
N PRO A 44 4.80 -11.51 7.00
CA PRO A 44 4.87 -12.96 6.70
C PRO A 44 5.30 -13.81 7.91
N ARG A 45 4.83 -15.06 7.99
CA ARG A 45 5.11 -15.97 9.12
C ARG A 45 6.60 -16.22 9.33
N ASP A 46 7.33 -16.35 8.24
CA ASP A 46 8.77 -16.64 8.24
C ASP A 46 9.63 -15.37 8.24
N THR A 47 9.05 -14.21 8.58
CA THR A 47 9.79 -12.94 8.65
C THR A 47 10.91 -13.01 9.67
N ASP A 48 12.11 -12.60 9.29
CA ASP A 48 13.28 -12.53 10.16
C ASP A 48 13.13 -11.46 11.27
N PRO A 49 13.68 -11.66 12.48
CA PRO A 49 13.70 -10.60 13.50
C PRO A 49 14.27 -9.25 13.01
N ASP A 50 15.28 -9.27 12.13
CA ASP A 50 15.94 -8.08 11.59
C ASP A 50 15.32 -7.60 10.25
N TRP A 51 14.06 -7.97 9.99
CA TRP A 51 13.37 -7.70 8.73
C TRP A 51 13.42 -6.23 8.27
N GLN A 52 13.36 -5.26 9.19
CA GLN A 52 13.43 -3.84 8.81
C GLN A 52 14.78 -3.52 8.14
N ALA A 53 15.88 -4.04 8.70
CA ALA A 53 17.22 -3.84 8.15
C ALA A 53 17.39 -4.58 6.82
N ILE A 54 16.86 -5.81 6.73
CA ILE A 54 16.86 -6.60 5.48
C ILE A 54 16.10 -5.86 4.37
N GLU A 55 14.91 -5.35 4.65
CA GLU A 55 14.11 -4.60 3.68
C GLU A 55 14.79 -3.29 3.26
N PHE A 56 15.45 -2.57 4.18
CA PHE A 56 16.28 -1.41 3.81
C PHE A 56 17.49 -1.78 2.94
N GLU A 57 18.14 -2.91 3.21
CA GLU A 57 19.28 -3.37 2.42
C GLU A 57 18.87 -3.74 0.99
N ARG A 58 17.69 -4.33 0.81
CA ARG A 58 17.13 -4.63 -0.51
C ARG A 58 16.90 -3.38 -1.36
N LEU A 59 16.60 -2.23 -0.74
CA LEU A 59 16.49 -0.94 -1.44
C LEU A 59 17.83 -0.44 -2.02
N ARG A 60 18.97 -1.01 -1.58
CA ARG A 60 20.31 -0.67 -2.08
C ARG A 60 20.77 -1.56 -3.24
N ARG A 61 19.95 -2.52 -3.66
CA ARG A 61 20.27 -3.46 -4.74
C ARG A 61 19.57 -3.01 -6.02
N PRO A 62 20.24 -2.26 -6.91
CA PRO A 62 19.60 -1.60 -8.04
C PRO A 62 18.84 -2.56 -8.96
N GLY A 63 19.39 -3.75 -9.24
CA GLY A 63 18.74 -4.78 -10.06
C GLY A 63 17.56 -5.51 -9.40
N GLU A 64 17.35 -5.39 -8.09
CA GLU A 64 16.29 -6.11 -7.39
C GLU A 64 14.95 -5.36 -7.44
N ALA A 65 13.87 -6.05 -7.81
CA ALA A 65 12.54 -5.47 -7.81
C ALA A 65 11.90 -5.45 -6.42
N ILE A 66 11.43 -4.27 -5.98
CA ILE A 66 10.82 -4.10 -4.65
C ILE A 66 9.31 -3.92 -4.74
N VAL A 67 8.62 -4.89 -4.13
CA VAL A 67 7.18 -4.89 -3.89
C VAL A 67 6.95 -4.72 -2.38
N SER A 68 6.06 -3.80 -2.02
CA SER A 68 5.65 -3.56 -0.64
C SER A 68 5.15 -4.84 0.04
N VAL A 69 5.50 -5.01 1.31
CA VAL A 69 5.29 -6.24 2.10
C VAL A 69 3.82 -6.67 2.08
N TYR A 70 2.86 -5.74 2.13
CA TYR A 70 1.43 -6.07 2.17
C TYR A 70 0.93 -6.77 0.89
N ALA A 71 1.62 -6.58 -0.24
CA ALA A 71 1.18 -7.00 -1.56
C ALA A 71 1.83 -8.32 -2.04
N ARG A 72 2.74 -8.89 -1.25
CA ARG A 72 3.51 -10.10 -1.61
C ARG A 72 2.68 -11.38 -1.55
N GLY A 73 1.62 -11.39 -0.74
CA GLY A 73 0.73 -12.53 -0.55
C GLY A 73 -0.52 -12.47 -1.42
N ARG A 74 -1.57 -13.11 -0.90
CA ARG A 74 -2.94 -13.06 -1.42
C ARG A 74 -3.55 -11.68 -1.18
N ASP A 75 -4.45 -11.30 -2.08
CA ASP A 75 -5.27 -10.10 -1.98
C ASP A 75 -6.07 -10.06 -0.66
N TYR A 76 -5.66 -9.14 0.22
CA TYR A 76 -6.22 -8.97 1.56
C TYR A 76 -7.71 -8.64 1.53
N HIS A 77 -8.21 -7.98 0.48
CA HIS A 77 -9.63 -7.66 0.35
C HIS A 77 -10.50 -8.92 0.41
N LYS A 78 -10.05 -10.02 -0.19
CA LYS A 78 -10.77 -11.29 -0.17
C LYS A 78 -10.64 -11.97 1.19
N VAL A 79 -9.44 -11.95 1.77
CA VAL A 79 -9.15 -12.57 3.07
C VAL A 79 -9.95 -11.88 4.19
N LEU A 80 -9.87 -10.55 4.30
CA LEU A 80 -10.55 -9.77 5.32
C LEU A 80 -12.06 -9.87 5.20
N ARG A 81 -12.65 -9.68 4.01
CA ARG A 81 -14.11 -9.80 3.83
C ARG A 81 -14.64 -11.16 4.29
N ASN A 82 -13.96 -12.24 3.92
CA ASN A 82 -14.35 -13.59 4.33
C ASN A 82 -14.26 -13.78 5.85
N ARG A 83 -13.25 -13.20 6.51
CA ARG A 83 -13.10 -13.30 7.98
C ARG A 83 -14.09 -12.42 8.74
N LEU A 84 -14.37 -11.21 8.24
CA LEU A 84 -15.38 -10.32 8.81
C LEU A 84 -16.77 -10.93 8.68
N ALA A 85 -17.09 -11.57 7.54
CA ALA A 85 -18.35 -12.31 7.37
C ALA A 85 -18.48 -13.44 8.41
N LYS A 86 -17.44 -14.27 8.58
CA LYS A 86 -17.42 -15.31 9.61
C LYS A 86 -17.54 -14.76 11.04
N LEU A 87 -16.96 -13.58 11.30
CA LEU A 87 -17.13 -12.91 12.59
C LEU A 87 -18.58 -12.47 12.81
N ALA A 88 -19.22 -11.88 11.79
CA ALA A 88 -20.63 -11.50 11.84
C ALA A 88 -21.55 -12.71 12.04
N GLU A 89 -21.30 -13.83 11.35
CA GLU A 89 -22.02 -15.09 11.54
C GLU A 89 -21.91 -15.59 12.99
N ARG A 90 -20.71 -15.55 13.59
CA ARG A 90 -20.50 -15.93 14.99
C ARG A 90 -21.21 -15.00 15.96
N ILE A 91 -21.24 -13.69 15.69
CA ILE A 91 -22.01 -12.74 16.50
C ILE A 91 -23.51 -13.11 16.42
N ALA A 92 -24.02 -13.41 15.22
CA ALA A 92 -25.43 -13.75 15.02
C ALA A 92 -25.84 -15.04 15.75
N GLN A 93 -24.91 -15.98 15.95
CA GLN A 93 -25.15 -17.20 16.75
C GLN A 93 -25.38 -16.89 18.23
N GLU A 94 -24.77 -15.81 18.76
CA GLU A 94 -24.86 -15.43 20.16
C GLU A 94 -26.04 -14.50 20.45
N VAL A 95 -26.34 -13.56 19.54
CA VAL A 95 -27.34 -12.50 19.77
C VAL A 95 -28.59 -12.61 18.90
N GLY A 96 -28.65 -13.62 18.02
CA GLY A 96 -29.68 -13.75 16.99
C GLY A 96 -29.38 -12.92 15.73
N PRO A 97 -30.24 -12.98 14.70
CA PRO A 97 -30.06 -12.21 13.47
C PRO A 97 -30.06 -10.70 13.73
N PHE A 98 -29.12 -9.99 13.10
CA PHE A 98 -28.96 -8.54 13.20
C PHE A 98 -28.50 -7.94 11.87
N GLY A 99 -28.83 -6.68 11.63
CA GLY A 99 -28.42 -5.95 10.43
C GLY A 99 -26.94 -5.60 10.49
N HIS A 100 -26.19 -6.02 9.46
CA HIS A 100 -24.77 -5.71 9.39
C HIS A 100 -24.23 -5.60 7.97
N ARG A 101 -23.09 -4.92 7.84
CA ARG A 101 -22.32 -4.88 6.59
C ARG A 101 -20.83 -4.76 6.87
N ALA A 102 -20.07 -5.68 6.30
CA ALA A 102 -18.61 -5.70 6.40
C ALA A 102 -17.95 -4.86 5.29
N PHE A 103 -16.86 -4.19 5.62
CA PHE A 103 -16.06 -3.35 4.74
C PHE A 103 -14.57 -3.61 4.91
N THR A 104 -13.82 -3.38 3.83
CA THR A 104 -12.37 -3.26 3.83
C THR A 104 -11.95 -2.51 2.56
N ASP A 105 -11.16 -1.43 2.70
CA ASP A 105 -10.48 -0.56 1.71
C ASP A 105 -11.31 -0.07 0.51
N SER A 106 -11.90 -1.01 -0.24
CA SER A 106 -12.73 -0.84 -1.44
C SER A 106 -14.05 -0.09 -1.27
N ALA A 107 -14.39 0.36 -0.06
CA ALA A 107 -15.60 1.11 0.23
C ALA A 107 -15.24 2.48 0.81
N PRO A 108 -16.12 3.50 0.69
CA PRO A 108 -15.84 4.84 1.20
C PRO A 108 -16.00 4.90 2.72
N VAL A 109 -15.19 4.13 3.45
CA VAL A 109 -15.12 4.06 4.90
C VAL A 109 -13.84 4.77 5.35
N LEU A 110 -13.92 5.60 6.39
CA LEU A 110 -12.74 6.22 7.00
C LEU A 110 -12.10 5.27 8.01
N GLU A 111 -11.61 4.12 7.53
CA GLU A 111 -11.13 2.98 8.35
C GLU A 111 -10.16 3.43 9.44
N ALA A 112 -9.18 4.27 9.08
CA ALA A 112 -8.19 4.73 10.04
C ALA A 112 -8.72 5.69 11.11
N GLU A 113 -9.77 6.45 10.80
CA GLU A 113 -10.44 7.29 11.79
C GLU A 113 -11.25 6.41 12.75
N LEU A 114 -11.97 5.43 12.21
CA LEU A 114 -12.72 4.45 13.00
C LEU A 114 -11.80 3.64 13.91
N ALA A 115 -10.67 3.16 13.40
CA ALA A 115 -9.64 2.48 14.18
C ALA A 115 -9.07 3.35 15.30
N SER A 116 -8.88 4.66 15.05
CA SER A 116 -8.39 5.58 16.08
C SER A 116 -9.41 5.79 17.21
N ARG A 117 -10.70 5.81 16.87
CA ARG A 117 -11.81 5.96 17.81
C ARG A 117 -12.16 4.69 18.56
N SER A 118 -11.97 3.53 17.95
CA SER A 118 -12.34 2.23 18.50
C SER A 118 -11.21 1.56 19.29
N GLY A 119 -10.20 2.31 19.75
CA GLY A 119 -9.11 1.76 20.55
C GLY A 119 -8.07 0.93 19.79
N GLN A 120 -8.16 0.80 18.45
CA GLN A 120 -7.24 -0.05 17.67
C GLN A 120 -5.85 0.59 17.45
N GLY A 121 -5.70 1.88 17.72
CA GLY A 121 -4.44 2.59 17.58
C GLY A 121 -4.60 4.09 17.46
N TRP A 122 -3.54 4.78 17.02
CA TRP A 122 -3.57 6.21 16.72
C TRP A 122 -3.04 6.50 15.32
N ARG A 123 -3.45 7.63 14.73
CA ARG A 123 -2.93 8.08 13.43
C ARG A 123 -1.48 8.58 13.58
N GLY A 124 -0.53 7.86 12.99
CA GLY A 124 0.88 8.25 12.92
C GLY A 124 1.13 9.46 12.02
N LYS A 125 2.31 10.10 12.15
CA LYS A 125 2.67 11.27 11.31
C LYS A 125 2.71 10.95 9.81
N HIS A 126 2.99 9.71 9.45
CA HIS A 126 2.93 9.16 8.09
C HIS A 126 1.53 8.76 7.63
N THR A 127 0.47 9.12 8.36
CA THR A 127 -0.92 8.84 8.00
C THR A 127 -1.30 7.36 7.95
N LEU A 128 -0.66 6.46 8.70
CA LEU A 128 -1.22 5.12 8.94
C LEU A 128 -1.64 4.99 10.40
N VAL A 129 -2.40 3.95 10.72
CA VAL A 129 -2.72 3.62 12.12
C VAL A 129 -1.53 2.88 12.72
N LEU A 130 -1.17 3.27 13.94
CA LEU A 130 -0.15 2.64 14.75
C LEU A 130 -0.80 2.04 15.99
N ASP A 131 -0.43 0.82 16.31
CA ASP A 131 -0.77 0.10 17.54
C ASP A 131 0.49 -0.07 18.39
N ARG A 132 0.36 0.08 19.72
CA ARG A 132 1.48 0.03 20.66
C ARG A 132 2.21 -1.32 20.66
N ASN A 133 1.47 -2.39 20.40
CA ASN A 133 1.92 -3.78 20.50
C ASN A 133 2.04 -4.46 19.13
N ALA A 134 1.64 -3.82 18.04
CA ALA A 134 1.66 -4.39 16.69
C ALA A 134 2.22 -3.45 15.59
N GLY A 135 2.65 -2.23 15.94
CA GLY A 135 3.20 -1.30 14.95
C GLY A 135 2.13 -0.87 13.94
N SER A 136 2.42 -0.98 12.65
CA SER A 136 1.50 -0.62 11.54
C SER A 136 1.34 -1.74 10.50
N MET A 137 1.91 -2.92 10.75
CA MET A 137 1.94 -4.03 9.77
C MET A 137 0.65 -4.86 9.83
N PHE A 138 -0.51 -4.19 9.76
CA PHE A 138 -1.83 -4.81 9.76
C PHE A 138 -2.79 -4.14 8.78
N PHE A 139 -3.77 -4.91 8.30
CA PHE A 139 -4.93 -4.41 7.58
C PHE A 139 -6.04 -4.02 8.56
N LEU A 140 -6.91 -3.12 8.12
CA LEU A 140 -8.14 -2.73 8.81
C LEU A 140 -9.37 -3.29 8.10
N GLY A 141 -10.44 -3.48 8.86
CA GLY A 141 -11.76 -3.70 8.30
C GLY A 141 -12.83 -3.50 9.34
N GLU A 142 -14.02 -3.16 8.87
CA GLU A 142 -15.12 -2.71 9.72
C GLU A 142 -16.37 -3.56 9.51
N ILE A 143 -17.15 -3.73 10.57
CA ILE A 143 -18.51 -4.27 10.50
C ILE A 143 -19.43 -3.19 11.04
N TYR A 144 -20.24 -2.61 10.16
CA TYR A 144 -21.30 -1.69 10.54
C TYR A 144 -22.46 -2.52 11.05
N VAL A 145 -23.01 -2.17 12.21
CA VAL A 145 -24.07 -2.94 12.88
C VAL A 145 -25.22 -2.05 13.33
N ASP A 146 -26.42 -2.61 13.39
CA ASP A 146 -27.66 -1.96 13.85
C ASP A 146 -27.94 -2.13 15.35
N MET A 147 -27.02 -2.77 16.07
CA MET A 147 -27.04 -2.94 17.52
C MET A 147 -26.14 -1.92 18.22
N VAL A 148 -26.63 -1.34 19.31
CA VAL A 148 -25.86 -0.44 20.17
C VAL A 148 -24.81 -1.24 20.94
N LEU A 149 -23.54 -0.87 20.77
CA LEU A 149 -22.42 -1.44 21.50
C LEU A 149 -21.83 -0.40 22.47
N PRO A 150 -21.24 -0.82 23.61
CA PRO A 150 -20.44 0.06 24.44
C PRO A 150 -19.29 0.66 23.62
N GLU A 151 -19.07 1.97 23.76
CA GLU A 151 -17.96 2.64 23.10
C GLU A 151 -16.62 2.18 23.68
N SER A 152 -15.62 2.03 22.81
CA SER A 152 -14.24 1.79 23.22
C SER A 152 -13.53 3.12 23.47
N GLU A 153 -12.60 3.14 24.42
CA GLU A 153 -11.77 4.31 24.66
C GLU A 153 -10.81 4.56 23.49
N PRO A 154 -10.72 5.79 22.96
CA PRO A 154 -9.79 6.13 21.89
C PRO A 154 -8.34 6.11 22.37
N VAL A 155 -7.39 5.84 21.47
CA VAL A 155 -5.96 5.82 21.80
C VAL A 155 -5.34 7.20 21.56
N SER A 156 -4.58 7.69 22.54
CA SER A 156 -3.81 8.93 22.40
C SER A 156 -2.60 8.76 21.44
N SER A 157 -2.14 9.86 20.83
CA SER A 157 -1.00 9.81 19.92
C SER A 157 0.32 9.58 20.66
N HIS A 158 1.15 8.66 20.16
CA HIS A 158 2.45 8.33 20.76
C HIS A 158 3.66 8.61 19.85
N CYS A 159 3.52 9.45 18.82
CA CYS A 159 4.66 9.81 17.96
C CYS A 159 5.65 10.78 18.64
N GLY A 160 5.19 11.61 19.59
CA GLY A 160 6.02 12.64 20.23
C GLY A 160 6.72 13.57 19.22
N SER A 161 7.99 13.88 19.48
CA SER A 161 8.81 14.73 18.60
C SER A 161 9.34 14.01 17.36
N CYS A 162 9.26 12.68 17.26
CA CYS A 162 9.83 11.89 16.16
C CYS A 162 9.36 12.37 14.78
N SER A 163 10.28 12.60 13.84
CA SER A 163 10.00 12.98 12.44
C SER A 163 10.46 11.94 11.41
N ALA A 164 11.00 10.80 11.85
CA ALA A 164 11.72 9.85 10.99
C ALA A 164 11.00 9.46 9.69
N CYS A 165 9.68 9.21 9.75
CA CYS A 165 8.88 8.87 8.58
C CYS A 165 8.75 9.98 7.53
N ILE A 166 8.80 11.25 7.98
CA ILE A 166 8.82 12.43 7.11
C ILE A 166 10.19 12.55 6.46
N ASP A 167 11.25 12.45 7.27
CA ASP A 167 12.63 12.64 6.86
C ASP A 167 13.07 11.57 5.84
N VAL A 168 12.68 10.31 6.05
CA VAL A 168 13.05 9.21 5.15
C VAL A 168 12.29 9.22 3.82
N CYS A 169 11.15 9.91 3.72
CA CYS A 169 10.26 9.81 2.56
C CYS A 169 10.98 10.28 1.28
N PRO A 170 11.28 9.41 0.30
CA PRO A 170 12.19 9.77 -0.79
C PRO A 170 11.70 10.94 -1.64
N THR A 171 10.38 11.06 -1.78
CA THR A 171 9.71 12.10 -2.57
C THR A 171 9.15 13.23 -1.71
N GLN A 172 9.39 13.22 -0.39
CA GLN A 172 8.83 14.19 0.55
C GLN A 172 7.30 14.34 0.41
N ALA A 173 6.62 13.20 0.26
CA ALA A 173 5.16 13.15 0.13
C ALA A 173 4.44 13.50 1.44
N ILE A 174 5.08 13.29 2.60
CA ILE A 174 4.51 13.66 3.90
C ILE A 174 4.87 15.12 4.20
N VAL A 175 4.05 16.05 3.73
CA VAL A 175 4.32 17.50 3.78
C VAL A 175 4.12 18.13 5.16
N ALA A 176 3.50 17.41 6.11
CA ALA A 176 3.43 17.75 7.53
C ALA A 176 2.92 16.53 8.33
N PRO A 177 3.01 16.52 9.68
CA PRO A 177 2.40 15.49 10.51
C PRO A 177 0.94 15.21 10.13
N ARG A 178 0.64 13.97 9.71
CA ARG A 178 -0.67 13.49 9.27
C ARG A 178 -1.21 14.18 8.00
N ARG A 179 -0.34 14.76 7.18
CA ARG A 179 -0.69 15.41 5.92
C ARG A 179 0.24 14.89 4.81
N LEU A 180 -0.33 14.11 3.90
CA LEU A 180 0.38 13.47 2.79
C LEU A 180 -0.17 14.00 1.46
N ASP A 181 0.71 14.37 0.53
CA ASP A 181 0.36 14.64 -0.87
C ASP A 181 0.50 13.34 -1.69
N ALA A 182 -0.63 12.72 -2.06
CA ALA A 182 -0.62 11.43 -2.74
C ALA A 182 0.09 11.51 -4.09
N ARG A 183 0.00 12.66 -4.78
CA ARG A 183 0.64 12.88 -6.10
C ARG A 183 2.15 12.69 -6.06
N ARG A 184 2.77 12.78 -4.87
CA ARG A 184 4.20 12.54 -4.65
C ARG A 184 4.48 11.17 -4.03
N CYS A 185 3.49 10.51 -3.44
CA CYS A 185 3.68 9.25 -2.73
C CYS A 185 3.98 8.11 -3.71
N ILE A 186 5.10 7.43 -3.54
CA ILE A 186 5.50 6.29 -4.39
C ILE A 186 4.40 5.20 -4.41
N SER A 187 3.73 4.97 -3.28
CA SER A 187 2.62 4.02 -3.21
C SER A 187 1.48 4.41 -4.15
N TYR A 188 1.03 5.68 -4.11
CA TYR A 188 0.04 6.20 -5.06
C TYR A 188 0.54 6.13 -6.50
N LEU A 189 1.77 6.56 -6.78
CA LEU A 189 2.33 6.61 -8.14
C LEU A 189 2.37 5.23 -8.79
N THR A 190 2.69 4.20 -8.02
CA THR A 190 2.82 2.83 -8.52
C THR A 190 1.49 2.07 -8.61
N ILE A 191 0.46 2.48 -7.85
CA ILE A 191 -0.78 1.72 -7.67
C ILE A 191 -2.01 2.43 -8.22
N GLU A 192 -2.17 3.70 -7.90
CA GLU A 192 -3.39 4.47 -8.19
C GLU A 192 -3.23 5.35 -9.43
N HIS A 193 -2.07 5.97 -9.61
CA HIS A 193 -1.80 6.84 -10.75
C HIS A 193 -1.87 6.05 -12.06
N GLY A 194 -2.76 6.45 -12.96
CA GLY A 194 -2.94 5.79 -14.25
C GLY A 194 -1.91 6.23 -15.29
N GLY A 195 -1.53 7.51 -15.25
CA GLY A 195 -0.72 8.15 -16.29
C GLY A 195 0.79 8.05 -16.12
N ALA A 196 1.49 8.99 -16.77
CA ALA A 196 2.95 9.09 -16.69
C ALA A 196 3.41 9.56 -15.31
N ILE A 197 4.43 8.91 -14.77
CA ILE A 197 5.04 9.32 -13.51
C ILE A 197 5.83 10.62 -13.76
N PRO A 198 5.64 11.68 -12.95
CA PRO A 198 6.37 12.94 -13.13
C PRO A 198 7.89 12.72 -13.16
N ILE A 199 8.56 13.32 -14.15
CA ILE A 199 9.99 13.07 -14.45
C ILE A 199 10.87 13.32 -13.21
N GLU A 200 10.57 14.36 -12.46
CA GLU A 200 11.30 14.77 -11.25
C GLU A 200 11.18 13.77 -10.08
N LEU A 201 10.21 12.85 -10.13
CA LEU A 201 10.01 11.83 -9.10
C LEU A 201 10.62 10.48 -9.49
N ARG A 202 10.83 10.21 -10.78
CA ARG A 202 11.26 8.89 -11.28
C ARG A 202 12.59 8.43 -10.67
N ALA A 203 13.57 9.33 -10.53
CA ALA A 203 14.86 9.01 -9.90
C ALA A 203 14.72 8.65 -8.41
N LEU A 204 13.82 9.33 -7.71
CA LEU A 204 13.59 9.16 -6.26
C LEU A 204 12.87 7.84 -5.92
N MET A 205 12.27 7.17 -6.91
CA MET A 205 11.57 5.90 -6.69
C MET A 205 12.52 4.73 -6.41
N GLY A 206 13.79 4.83 -6.82
CA GLY A 206 14.76 3.75 -6.71
C GLY A 206 14.27 2.50 -7.44
N ASN A 207 14.27 1.37 -6.76
CA ASN A 207 13.88 0.06 -7.29
C ASN A 207 12.46 -0.40 -6.86
N ARG A 208 11.62 0.53 -6.37
CA ARG A 208 10.23 0.25 -5.94
C ARG A 208 9.29 0.20 -7.13
N ILE A 209 8.70 -0.97 -7.37
CA ILE A 209 7.82 -1.21 -8.53
C ILE A 209 6.34 -1.36 -8.15
N TYR A 210 6.03 -1.56 -6.87
CA TYR A 210 4.65 -1.64 -6.37
C TYR A 210 4.58 -1.31 -4.88
N GLY A 211 3.92 -0.20 -4.53
CA GLY A 211 3.84 0.27 -3.14
C GLY A 211 5.17 0.86 -2.64
N CYS A 212 5.17 1.32 -1.39
CA CYS A 212 6.37 1.81 -0.71
C CYS A 212 6.18 1.69 0.80
N ASP A 213 7.16 1.06 1.47
CA ASP A 213 7.10 0.81 2.91
C ASP A 213 8.00 1.74 3.71
N ASP A 214 8.82 2.59 3.10
CA ASP A 214 9.88 3.38 3.78
C ASP A 214 9.42 4.08 5.06
N CYS A 215 8.26 4.75 5.01
CA CYS A 215 7.71 5.47 6.15
C CYS A 215 7.25 4.54 7.29
N GLN A 216 6.91 3.29 6.97
CA GLN A 216 6.68 2.22 7.93
C GLN A 216 8.01 1.60 8.39
N LEU A 217 8.91 1.25 7.47
CA LEU A 217 10.21 0.62 7.78
C LEU A 217 11.04 1.43 8.75
N ILE A 218 11.05 2.77 8.65
CA ILE A 218 11.78 3.62 9.58
C ILE A 218 11.04 3.83 10.92
N CYS A 219 9.75 3.51 10.99
CA CYS A 219 8.93 3.84 12.15
C CYS A 219 9.37 3.00 13.37
N PRO A 220 9.75 3.63 14.50
CA PRO A 220 10.28 2.90 15.66
C PRO A 220 9.25 2.00 16.33
N TRP A 221 7.95 2.19 16.05
CA TRP A 221 6.87 1.33 16.54
C TRP A 221 6.80 -0.01 15.79
N ASN A 222 7.38 -0.12 14.58
CA ASN A 222 7.36 -1.37 13.83
C ASN A 222 8.34 -2.42 14.34
N LYS A 223 9.20 -2.11 15.32
CA LYS A 223 9.89 -3.14 16.12
C LYS A 223 8.91 -4.03 16.90
N PHE A 224 7.68 -3.56 17.11
CA PHE A 224 6.60 -4.32 17.73
C PHE A 224 5.68 -5.01 16.72
N ALA A 225 5.98 -4.91 15.41
CA ALA A 225 5.17 -5.54 14.37
C ALA A 225 4.99 -7.04 14.63
N LYS A 226 3.76 -7.50 14.43
CA LYS A 226 3.41 -8.90 14.63
C LYS A 226 3.40 -9.64 13.31
N LYS A 227 3.95 -10.84 13.33
CA LYS A 227 3.80 -11.81 12.25
C LYS A 227 2.34 -12.21 12.13
N SER A 228 1.86 -12.36 10.91
CA SER A 228 0.56 -12.92 10.64
C SER A 228 0.49 -14.35 11.15
N SER A 229 -0.70 -14.80 11.53
CA SER A 229 -0.98 -16.23 11.75
C SER A 229 -1.45 -16.93 10.47
N LEU A 230 -1.62 -16.20 9.37
CA LEU A 230 -2.23 -16.70 8.14
C LEU A 230 -1.18 -16.96 7.06
N PRO A 231 -1.22 -18.12 6.39
CA PRO A 231 -0.38 -18.39 5.22
C PRO A 231 -0.73 -17.48 4.04
N ASP A 232 -1.95 -16.93 4.00
CA ASP A 232 -2.42 -16.07 2.90
C ASP A 232 -1.54 -14.85 2.66
N PHE A 233 -0.80 -14.37 3.67
CA PHE A 233 0.06 -13.19 3.56
C PHE A 233 1.55 -13.53 3.44
N ASP A 234 1.90 -14.82 3.38
CA ASP A 234 3.27 -15.21 3.09
C ASP A 234 3.64 -14.81 1.66
N ALA A 235 4.91 -14.46 1.46
CA ALA A 235 5.38 -14.01 0.17
C ALA A 235 5.25 -15.12 -0.88
N ARG A 236 4.59 -14.82 -1.99
CA ARG A 236 4.48 -15.75 -3.11
C ARG A 236 5.82 -15.90 -3.82
N GLU A 237 6.05 -17.10 -4.34
CA GLU A 237 7.22 -17.38 -5.16
C GLU A 237 7.28 -16.41 -6.35
N GLY A 238 8.42 -15.73 -6.49
CA GLY A 238 8.68 -14.81 -7.58
C GLY A 238 8.10 -13.40 -7.44
N LEU A 239 7.61 -13.00 -6.26
CA LEU A 239 7.34 -11.58 -5.96
C LEU A 239 8.41 -10.93 -5.08
N THR A 240 9.29 -11.72 -4.47
CA THR A 240 10.41 -11.26 -3.63
C THR A 240 11.71 -11.76 -4.23
N GLY A 241 12.76 -10.92 -4.22
CA GLY A 241 14.11 -11.30 -4.64
C GLY A 241 14.30 -11.50 -6.15
N ARG A 242 13.34 -11.07 -6.99
CA ARG A 242 13.45 -11.17 -8.45
C ARG A 242 14.14 -9.96 -9.06
N GLY A 243 14.87 -10.19 -10.14
CA GLY A 243 15.52 -9.13 -10.90
C GLY A 243 14.52 -8.32 -11.72
N LEU A 244 14.77 -7.02 -11.87
CA LEU A 244 13.94 -6.10 -12.65
C LEU A 244 13.81 -6.56 -14.12
N ALA A 245 14.92 -7.00 -14.74
CA ALA A 245 14.93 -7.46 -16.13
C ALA A 245 14.04 -8.70 -16.35
N GLU A 246 14.04 -9.63 -15.40
CA GLU A 246 13.18 -10.84 -15.45
C GLU A 246 11.70 -10.46 -15.43
N LEU A 247 11.31 -9.56 -14.51
CA LEU A 247 9.93 -9.11 -14.37
C LEU A 247 9.45 -8.24 -15.55
N PHE A 248 10.36 -7.49 -16.17
CA PHE A 248 10.09 -6.67 -17.35
C PHE A 248 9.86 -7.51 -18.62
N ALA A 249 10.45 -8.70 -18.67
CA ALA A 249 10.29 -9.65 -19.76
C ALA A 249 8.95 -10.40 -19.74
N TRP A 250 8.15 -10.27 -18.67
CA TRP A 250 6.83 -10.89 -18.62
C TRP A 250 5.95 -10.42 -19.77
N THR A 251 5.24 -11.37 -20.38
CA THR A 251 4.12 -11.05 -21.27
C THR A 251 2.90 -10.68 -20.43
N GLU A 252 1.87 -10.11 -21.05
CA GLU A 252 0.62 -9.83 -20.34
C GLU A 252 -0.02 -11.11 -19.77
N GLU A 253 0.01 -12.20 -20.54
CA GLU A 253 -0.46 -13.51 -20.10
C GLU A 253 0.31 -14.00 -18.87
N GLU A 254 1.65 -13.87 -18.88
CA GLU A 254 2.50 -14.24 -17.75
C GLU A 254 2.18 -13.39 -16.52
N PHE A 255 2.06 -12.07 -16.69
CA PHE A 255 1.68 -11.15 -15.62
C PHE A 255 0.33 -11.54 -15.00
N LEU A 256 -0.69 -11.78 -15.82
CA LEU A 256 -2.03 -12.15 -15.34
C LEU A 256 -2.02 -13.47 -14.57
N ARG A 257 -1.26 -14.46 -15.06
CA ARG A 257 -1.09 -15.76 -14.41
C ARG A 257 -0.34 -15.64 -13.08
N ARG A 258 0.84 -14.99 -13.07
CA ARG A 258 1.69 -14.82 -11.88
C ARG A 258 1.03 -13.99 -10.79
N THR A 259 0.23 -12.99 -11.16
CA THR A 259 -0.45 -12.10 -10.22
C THR A 259 -1.87 -12.55 -9.87
N GLU A 260 -2.34 -13.71 -10.35
CA GLU A 260 -3.68 -14.21 -10.02
C GLU A 260 -3.89 -14.29 -8.50
N GLY A 261 -4.92 -13.59 -8.00
CA GLY A 261 -5.21 -13.54 -6.57
C GLY A 261 -4.27 -12.66 -5.73
N SER A 262 -3.34 -11.92 -6.35
CA SER A 262 -2.55 -10.85 -5.70
C SER A 262 -3.23 -9.49 -5.91
N PRO A 263 -3.08 -8.53 -4.97
CA PRO A 263 -3.56 -7.17 -5.20
C PRO A 263 -2.86 -6.48 -6.38
N ILE A 264 -1.65 -6.92 -6.76
CA ILE A 264 -0.85 -6.36 -7.86
C ILE A 264 -1.61 -6.44 -9.19
N ARG A 265 -2.41 -7.49 -9.40
CA ARG A 265 -3.14 -7.71 -10.66
C ARG A 265 -4.01 -6.52 -11.06
N ARG A 266 -4.50 -5.74 -10.08
CA ARG A 266 -5.35 -4.57 -10.30
C ARG A 266 -4.67 -3.46 -11.12
N ILE A 267 -3.34 -3.44 -11.19
CA ILE A 267 -2.64 -2.38 -11.92
C ILE A 267 -2.57 -2.60 -13.42
N GLY A 268 -2.76 -3.84 -13.87
CA GLY A 268 -2.59 -4.20 -15.26
C GLY A 268 -1.12 -4.22 -15.70
N HIS A 269 -0.87 -4.89 -16.83
CA HIS A 269 0.48 -5.11 -17.33
C HIS A 269 1.17 -3.81 -17.80
N GLU A 270 0.43 -2.87 -18.38
CA GLU A 270 0.98 -1.59 -18.83
C GLU A 270 1.62 -0.80 -17.68
N ARG A 271 0.92 -0.65 -16.55
CA ARG A 271 1.46 0.07 -15.38
C ARG A 271 2.56 -0.70 -14.67
N TRP A 272 2.51 -2.03 -14.71
CA TRP A 272 3.59 -2.89 -14.26
C TRP A 272 4.89 -2.60 -15.03
N LEU A 273 4.83 -2.61 -16.36
CA LEU A 273 5.97 -2.28 -17.22
C LEU A 273 6.42 -0.83 -17.01
N ARG A 274 5.50 0.14 -16.93
CA ARG A 274 5.81 1.55 -16.63
C ARG A 274 6.64 1.68 -15.35
N ASN A 275 6.20 1.04 -14.26
CA ASN A 275 6.89 1.11 -12.98
C ASN A 275 8.28 0.47 -13.05
N ILE A 276 8.40 -0.68 -13.71
CA ILE A 276 9.68 -1.37 -13.86
C ILE A 276 10.64 -0.60 -14.76
N ALA A 277 10.16 0.06 -15.82
CA ALA A 277 11.00 0.90 -16.68
C ALA A 277 11.66 2.05 -15.88
N VAL A 278 10.93 2.64 -14.92
CA VAL A 278 11.51 3.64 -13.99
C VAL A 278 12.63 3.02 -13.15
N ALA A 279 12.37 1.87 -12.54
CA ALA A 279 13.35 1.17 -11.71
C ALA A 279 14.58 0.71 -12.52
N LEU A 280 14.38 0.20 -13.74
CA LEU A 280 15.46 -0.19 -14.66
C LEU A 280 16.30 1.02 -15.07
N GLY A 281 15.69 2.19 -15.31
CA GLY A 281 16.43 3.42 -15.56
C GLY A 281 17.32 3.81 -14.37
N ASN A 282 16.80 3.68 -13.15
CA ASN A 282 17.57 3.91 -11.93
C ASN A 282 18.72 2.89 -11.78
N ALA A 283 18.44 1.61 -12.08
CA ALA A 283 19.43 0.55 -12.04
C ALA A 283 20.54 0.74 -13.09
N LEU A 284 20.18 1.14 -14.31
CA LEU A 284 21.12 1.47 -15.38
C LEU A 284 22.07 2.60 -14.97
N ARG A 285 21.56 3.66 -14.33
CA ARG A 285 22.42 4.73 -13.79
C ARG A 285 23.32 4.28 -12.65
N ALA A 286 22.92 3.25 -11.92
CA ALA A 286 23.73 2.63 -10.87
C ALA A 286 24.72 1.57 -11.40
N GLY A 287 24.77 1.34 -12.73
CA GLY A 287 25.68 0.40 -13.36
C GLY A 287 25.21 -1.06 -13.36
N GLU A 288 23.92 -1.32 -13.16
CA GLU A 288 23.37 -2.68 -13.20
C GLU A 288 23.49 -3.30 -14.60
N GLU A 289 24.12 -4.47 -14.67
CA GLU A 289 24.26 -5.24 -15.91
C GLU A 289 22.90 -5.72 -16.43
N GLY A 290 22.72 -5.76 -17.75
CA GLY A 290 21.46 -6.22 -18.36
C GLY A 290 20.31 -5.21 -18.32
N ALA A 291 20.41 -4.12 -17.53
CA ALA A 291 19.34 -3.13 -17.41
C ALA A 291 19.08 -2.39 -18.75
N ARG A 292 20.14 -2.09 -19.51
CA ARG A 292 20.03 -1.45 -20.82
C ARG A 292 19.35 -2.37 -21.83
N GLU A 293 19.77 -3.63 -21.90
CA GLU A 293 19.22 -4.64 -22.80
C GLU A 293 17.74 -4.87 -22.51
N ALA A 294 17.37 -4.96 -21.23
CA ALA A 294 15.97 -5.08 -20.82
C ALA A 294 15.14 -3.87 -21.31
N LEU A 295 15.61 -2.65 -21.10
CA LEU A 295 14.92 -1.44 -21.59
C LEU A 295 14.79 -1.42 -23.12
N VAL A 296 15.86 -1.74 -23.85
CA VAL A 296 15.86 -1.77 -25.31
C VAL A 296 14.83 -2.77 -25.85
N SER A 297 14.59 -3.90 -25.16
CA SER A 297 13.60 -4.90 -25.57
C SER A 297 12.16 -4.37 -25.68
N ARG A 298 11.87 -3.23 -25.05
CA ARG A 298 10.55 -2.57 -25.03
C ARG A 298 10.58 -1.15 -25.62
N LYS A 299 11.65 -0.77 -26.32
CA LYS A 299 11.76 0.58 -26.94
C LYS A 299 10.59 0.88 -27.88
N ASP A 300 10.13 -0.12 -28.61
CA ASP A 300 9.03 -0.01 -29.57
C ASP A 300 7.73 -0.64 -29.05
N ASP A 301 7.54 -0.73 -27.72
CA ASP A 301 6.31 -1.29 -27.12
C ASP A 301 5.06 -0.57 -27.65
N ALA A 302 3.92 -1.26 -27.78
CA ALA A 302 2.69 -0.67 -28.32
C ALA A 302 2.14 0.48 -27.46
N SER A 303 2.37 0.44 -26.15
CA SER A 303 1.93 1.49 -25.23
C SER A 303 2.81 2.73 -25.31
N ALA A 304 2.20 3.88 -25.61
CA ALA A 304 2.90 5.17 -25.56
C ALA A 304 3.44 5.49 -24.16
N LEU A 305 2.71 5.09 -23.12
CA LEU A 305 3.10 5.27 -21.73
C LEU A 305 4.38 4.48 -21.42
N VAL A 306 4.45 3.22 -21.83
CA VAL A 306 5.64 2.39 -21.63
C VAL A 306 6.83 2.95 -22.41
N ARG A 307 6.65 3.29 -23.70
CA ARG A 307 7.72 3.88 -24.54
C ARG A 307 8.31 5.14 -23.91
N GLU A 308 7.48 6.07 -23.44
CA GLU A 308 7.94 7.31 -22.79
C GLU A 308 8.84 7.02 -21.58
N HIS A 309 8.51 6.01 -20.76
CA HIS A 309 9.31 5.67 -19.58
C HIS A 309 10.60 4.94 -19.96
N VAL A 310 10.56 4.10 -21.00
CA VAL A 310 11.76 3.45 -21.57
C VAL A 310 12.71 4.47 -22.19
N GLU A 311 12.19 5.43 -22.95
CA GLU A 311 12.97 6.52 -23.55
C GLU A 311 13.65 7.37 -22.48
N TRP A 312 12.92 7.76 -21.43
CA TRP A 312 13.50 8.44 -20.28
C TRP A 312 14.60 7.61 -19.60
N ALA A 313 14.35 6.32 -19.41
CA ALA A 313 15.29 5.42 -18.74
C ALA A 313 16.59 5.27 -19.53
N LEU A 314 16.52 5.22 -20.87
CA LEU A 314 17.67 5.12 -21.77
C LEU A 314 18.38 6.45 -22.02
N GLY A 315 17.64 7.57 -22.04
CA GLY A 315 18.13 8.90 -22.41
C GLY A 315 18.83 9.66 -21.28
N ALA A 316 18.60 9.27 -20.03
CA ALA A 316 19.36 9.78 -18.90
C ALA A 316 20.74 9.11 -18.84
N VAL A 317 21.69 9.66 -19.61
CA VAL A 317 23.11 9.37 -19.45
C VAL A 317 23.52 9.74 -18.02
N ALA A 318 24.32 8.88 -17.38
CA ALA A 318 24.86 9.14 -16.05
C ALA A 318 25.49 10.55 -16.00
N PRO A 319 25.29 11.34 -14.92
CA PRO A 319 26.15 12.50 -14.71
C PRO A 319 27.60 12.01 -14.64
N GLU A 320 28.49 12.67 -15.40
CA GLU A 320 29.94 12.51 -15.30
C GLU A 320 30.45 12.71 -13.86
#